data_AF-A0A2S3ZVA9-F1
#
_entry.id   AF-A0A2S3ZVA9-F1
#
_cell.length_a   1.000
_cell.length_b   1.000
_cell.length_c   1.000
_cell.angle_alpha   90.00
_cell.angle_beta   90.00
_cell.angle_gamma   90.00
#
_symmetry.space_group_name_H-M   'P 1'
#
loop_
_entity.id
_entity.type
_entity.pdbx_description
1 polymer ?
#
loop_
_entity_poly.entity_id
_entity_poly.type
_entity_poly.pdbx_seq_one_letter_code
_entity_poly.pdbx_strand_id
1 'polypeptide(L)'
;MTQHPQVEAFVSAAESMRGNRYWARDPQEQIEFLTALRNVLAEVCFHLDRNQLLNQEGLRAFAASSGAPHGLPWLEPSAETVLLPELDNAIQRCLAGLEGADNT
;
A
#
# COMPACT_ATOMS: atom_id res chain seq x y z
N MET A 1 -24.02 -8.91 21.43
CA MET A 1 -24.12 -8.34 20.07
C MET A 1 -23.01 -8.99 19.27
N THR A 2 -23.33 -9.71 18.20
CA THR A 2 -22.32 -10.25 17.28
C THR A 2 -21.73 -9.07 16.49
N GLN A 3 -20.42 -8.94 16.49
CA GLN A 3 -19.73 -7.86 15.80
C GLN A 3 -19.80 -8.11 14.28
N HIS A 4 -19.78 -7.05 13.48
CA HIS A 4 -19.83 -7.21 12.03
C HIS A 4 -18.56 -7.93 11.54
N PRO A 5 -18.64 -8.94 10.65
CA PRO A 5 -17.48 -9.77 10.28
C PRO A 5 -16.27 -8.99 9.77
N GLN A 6 -16.48 -7.90 9.01
CA GLN A 6 -15.37 -7.03 8.55
C GLN A 6 -14.67 -6.31 9.70
N VAL A 7 -15.40 -5.95 10.76
CA VAL A 7 -14.81 -5.30 11.94
C VAL A 7 -13.98 -6.31 12.72
N GLU A 8 -14.47 -7.53 12.89
CA GLU A 8 -13.70 -8.63 13.50
C GLU A 8 -12.42 -8.92 12.69
N ALA A 9 -12.53 -8.97 11.36
CA ALA A 9 -11.38 -9.18 10.48
C ALA A 9 -10.32 -8.08 10.62
N PHE A 10 -10.70 -6.80 10.68
CA PHE A 10 -9.75 -5.71 10.88
C PHE A 10 -9.05 -5.78 12.24
N VAL A 11 -9.79 -6.09 13.31
CA VAL A 11 -9.21 -6.25 14.65
C VAL A 11 -8.18 -7.38 14.64
N SER A 12 -8.55 -8.55 14.14
CA SER A 12 -7.68 -9.73 14.08
C SER A 12 -6.43 -9.51 13.22
N ALA A 13 -6.59 -8.87 12.06
CA ALA A 13 -5.48 -8.51 11.19
C ALA A 13 -4.52 -7.53 11.87
N ALA A 14 -5.05 -6.49 12.53
CA ALA A 14 -4.22 -5.51 13.25
C ALA A 14 -3.44 -6.13 14.40
N GLU A 15 -4.04 -7.06 15.14
CA GLU A 15 -3.36 -7.80 16.21
C GLU A 15 -2.25 -8.70 15.67
N SER A 16 -2.54 -9.46 14.61
CA SER A 16 -1.57 -10.35 13.96
C SER A 16 -0.36 -9.58 13.40
N MET A 17 -0.62 -8.44 12.73
CA MET A 17 0.44 -7.56 12.22
C MET A 17 1.24 -6.91 13.34
N ARG A 18 0.60 -6.52 14.45
CA ARG A 18 1.30 -5.94 15.60
C ARG A 18 2.24 -6.94 16.25
N GLY A 19 1.81 -8.19 16.41
CA GLY A 19 2.63 -9.26 16.99
C GLY A 19 3.89 -9.57 16.17
N ASN A 20 3.84 -9.39 14.86
CA ASN A 20 4.93 -9.70 13.92
C ASN A 20 5.60 -8.45 13.33
N ARG A 21 5.47 -7.28 13.99
CA ARG A 21 5.97 -5.99 13.46
C ARG A 21 7.47 -5.99 13.16
N TYR A 22 8.25 -6.71 13.95
CA TYR A 22 9.71 -6.77 13.84
C TYR A 22 10.20 -8.07 13.21
N TRP A 23 9.32 -8.78 12.49
CA TRP A 23 9.73 -9.95 11.72
C TRP A 23 10.77 -9.53 10.67
N ALA A 24 12.00 -10.06 10.81
CA ALA A 24 13.06 -9.89 9.84
C ALA A 24 12.77 -10.76 8.62
N ARG A 25 12.90 -10.17 7.43
CA ARG A 25 12.55 -10.81 6.15
C ARG A 25 13.79 -10.88 5.27
N ASP A 26 13.97 -12.00 4.61
CA ASP A 26 14.89 -12.05 3.48
C ASP A 26 14.30 -11.29 2.26
N PRO A 27 15.10 -11.07 1.18
CA PRO A 27 14.61 -10.35 0.01
C PRO A 27 13.39 -10.97 -0.68
N GLN A 28 13.28 -12.30 -0.70
CA GLN A 28 12.17 -13.01 -1.32
C GLN A 28 10.90 -12.87 -0.48
N GLU A 29 11.02 -13.09 0.83
CA GLU A 29 9.94 -12.86 1.81
C GLU A 29 9.44 -11.42 1.79
N GLN A 30 10.33 -10.45 1.56
CA GLN A 30 9.96 -9.04 1.44
C GLN A 30 9.10 -8.78 0.19
N ILE A 31 9.39 -9.42 -0.95
CA ILE A 31 8.56 -9.30 -2.16
C ILE A 31 7.20 -9.95 -1.95
N GLU A 32 7.17 -11.13 -1.33
CA GLU A 32 5.92 -11.83 -0.99
C GLU A 32 5.06 -10.99 -0.06
N PHE A 33 5.67 -10.38 0.97
CA PHE A 33 4.99 -9.47 1.88
C PHE A 33 4.41 -8.25 1.15
N LEU A 34 5.20 -7.55 0.32
CA LEU A 34 4.73 -6.37 -0.40
C LEU A 34 3.64 -6.71 -1.42
N THR A 35 3.74 -7.88 -2.07
CA THR A 35 2.72 -8.37 -3.00
C THR A 35 1.41 -8.69 -2.27
N ALA A 36 1.47 -9.35 -1.10
CA ALA A 36 0.30 -9.58 -0.27
C ALA A 36 -0.30 -8.25 0.24
N LEU A 37 0.56 -7.31 0.65
CA LEU A 37 0.15 -5.98 1.10
C LEU A 37 -0.60 -5.22 0.01
N ARG A 38 -0.29 -5.44 -1.28
CA ARG A 38 -0.96 -4.75 -2.40
C ARG A 38 -2.47 -4.91 -2.39
N ASN A 39 -2.96 -6.14 -2.21
CA ASN A 39 -4.39 -6.40 -2.18
C ASN A 39 -5.07 -5.79 -0.94
N VAL A 40 -4.38 -5.86 0.20
CA VAL A 40 -4.85 -5.23 1.45
C VAL A 40 -4.89 -3.71 1.30
N LEU A 41 -3.85 -3.12 0.71
CA LEU A 41 -3.73 -1.69 0.50
C LEU A 41 -4.81 -1.18 -0.46
N ALA A 42 -5.17 -1.93 -1.49
CA ALA A 42 -6.27 -1.57 -2.39
C ALA A 42 -7.60 -1.42 -1.63
N GLU A 43 -7.94 -2.38 -0.77
CA GLU A 43 -9.17 -2.29 0.05
C GLU A 43 -9.10 -1.17 1.09
N VAL A 44 -7.93 -0.98 1.71
CA VAL A 44 -7.70 0.15 2.63
C VAL A 44 -7.88 1.48 1.90
N CYS A 45 -7.37 1.62 0.67
CA CYS A 45 -7.56 2.82 -0.14
C CYS A 45 -9.04 3.08 -0.43
N PHE A 46 -9.79 2.05 -0.83
CA PHE A 46 -11.24 2.17 -1.02
C PHE A 46 -11.93 2.71 0.24
N HIS A 47 -11.61 2.17 1.42
CA HIS A 47 -12.19 2.65 2.68
C HIS A 47 -11.74 4.06 3.07
N LEU A 48 -10.47 4.43 2.81
CA LEU A 48 -9.98 5.79 3.04
C LEU A 48 -10.73 6.80 2.18
N ASP A 49 -10.88 6.50 0.89
CA ASP A 49 -11.57 7.35 -0.08
C ASP A 49 -13.07 7.44 0.21
N ARG A 50 -13.72 6.29 0.49
CA ARG A 50 -15.16 6.21 0.78
C ARG A 50 -15.56 6.99 2.03
N ASN A 51 -14.66 7.08 3.01
CA ASN A 51 -14.87 7.78 4.27
C ASN A 51 -14.19 9.17 4.32
N GLN A 52 -13.58 9.61 3.21
CA GLN A 52 -12.92 10.92 3.09
C GLN A 52 -11.90 11.17 4.22
N LEU A 53 -11.13 10.15 4.58
CA LEU A 53 -10.23 10.18 5.73
C LEU A 53 -8.92 10.94 5.47
N LEU A 54 -8.55 11.12 4.20
CA LEU A 54 -7.34 11.84 3.81
C LEU A 54 -7.67 13.26 3.34
N ASN A 55 -6.82 14.21 3.72
CA ASN A 55 -6.90 15.57 3.22
C ASN A 55 -6.54 15.61 1.73
N GLN A 56 -7.43 16.18 0.92
CA GLN A 56 -7.25 16.37 -0.52
C GLN A 56 -6.00 17.19 -0.87
N GLU A 57 -5.66 18.23 -0.10
CA GLU A 57 -4.43 18.99 -0.33
C GLU A 57 -3.18 18.14 -0.12
N GLY A 58 -3.22 17.22 0.86
CA GLY A 58 -2.14 16.27 1.11
C GLY A 58 -1.97 15.28 -0.03
N LEU A 59 -3.08 14.76 -0.56
CA LEU A 59 -3.07 13.86 -1.73
C LEU A 59 -2.51 14.55 -2.97
N ARG A 60 -2.91 15.80 -3.24
CA ARG A 60 -2.36 16.60 -4.35
C ARG A 60 -0.86 16.86 -4.19
N ALA A 61 -0.42 17.25 -3.00
CA ALA A 61 0.99 17.50 -2.72
C ALA A 61 1.84 16.24 -2.94
N PHE A 62 1.34 15.09 -2.47
CA PHE A 62 2.02 13.82 -2.68
C PHE A 62 2.07 13.46 -4.16
N ALA A 63 0.93 13.49 -4.86
CA ALA A 63 0.86 13.15 -6.28
C ALA A 63 1.80 14.02 -7.14
N ALA A 64 1.92 15.31 -6.82
CA ALA A 64 2.86 16.23 -7.48
C ALA A 64 4.33 15.86 -7.23
N SER A 65 4.66 15.30 -6.06
CA SER A 65 6.02 14.89 -5.70
C SER A 65 6.41 13.51 -6.25
N SER A 66 5.44 12.61 -6.43
CA SER A 66 5.66 11.23 -6.90
C SER A 66 6.07 11.13 -8.37
N GLY A 67 5.94 12.21 -9.15
CA GLY A 67 6.11 12.16 -10.60
C GLY A 67 5.11 11.23 -11.29
N ALA A 68 4.05 10.82 -10.59
CA ALA A 68 2.96 10.04 -11.17
C ALA A 68 2.42 10.82 -12.37
N PRO A 69 2.20 10.18 -13.53
CA PRO A 69 1.64 10.86 -14.68
C PRO A 69 0.37 11.53 -14.21
N HIS A 70 0.33 12.86 -14.28
CA HIS A 70 -0.84 13.60 -13.87
C HIS A 70 -2.02 12.93 -14.56
N GLY A 71 -2.89 12.32 -13.76
CA GLY A 71 -4.20 11.94 -14.23
C GLY A 71 -4.82 13.16 -14.91
N LEU A 72 -5.84 12.93 -15.71
CA LEU A 72 -6.59 14.00 -16.36
C LEU A 72 -6.72 15.21 -15.41
N PRO A 73 -6.35 16.44 -15.83
CA PRO A 73 -6.13 17.57 -14.90
C PRO A 73 -7.38 17.99 -14.10
N TRP A 74 -8.54 17.40 -14.40
CA TRP A 74 -9.81 17.57 -13.70
C TRP A 74 -10.13 16.44 -12.69
N LEU A 75 -9.29 15.41 -12.59
CA LEU A 75 -9.49 14.29 -11.68
C LEU A 75 -8.68 14.53 -10.40
N GLU A 76 -9.38 14.62 -9.27
CA GLU A 76 -8.76 14.73 -7.97
C GLU A 76 -8.04 13.42 -7.60
N PRO A 77 -6.81 13.49 -7.05
CA PRO A 77 -6.10 12.30 -6.62
C PRO A 77 -6.83 11.64 -5.44
N SER A 78 -6.91 10.32 -5.48
CA SER A 78 -7.43 9.48 -4.39
C SER A 78 -6.29 8.75 -3.68
N ALA A 79 -6.58 8.18 -2.50
CA ALA A 79 -5.64 7.32 -1.78
C ALA A 79 -5.11 6.20 -2.69
N GLU A 80 -6.01 5.57 -3.46
CA GLU A 80 -5.67 4.50 -4.39
C GLU A 80 -4.68 4.96 -5.47
N THR A 81 -4.96 6.09 -6.12
CA THR A 81 -4.14 6.62 -7.23
C THR A 81 -2.75 7.07 -6.77
N VAL A 82 -2.57 7.27 -5.47
CA VAL A 82 -1.34 7.77 -4.88
C VAL A 82 -0.53 6.63 -4.24
N LEU A 83 -1.16 5.76 -3.47
CA LEU A 83 -0.46 4.78 -2.65
C LEU A 83 -0.15 3.47 -3.39
N LEU A 84 -1.04 3.01 -4.28
CA LEU A 84 -0.80 1.77 -5.02
C LEU A 84 0.41 1.87 -5.96
N PRO A 85 0.58 2.95 -6.75
CA PRO A 85 1.77 3.07 -7.61
C PRO A 85 3.08 3.08 -6.82
N GLU A 86 3.11 3.68 -5.63
CA GLU A 86 4.31 3.70 -4.79
C GLU A 86 4.67 2.30 -4.26
N LEU A 87 3.66 1.51 -3.91
CA LEU A 87 3.86 0.12 -3.53
C LEU A 87 4.34 -0.71 -4.72
N ASP A 88 3.73 -0.54 -5.89
CA ASP A 88 4.15 -1.23 -7.12
C ASP A 88 5.61 -0.87 -7.47
N ASN A 89 5.99 0.40 -7.36
CA ASN A 89 7.37 0.86 -7.52
C ASN A 89 8.32 0.24 -6.48
N ALA A 90 7.88 0.06 -5.23
CA ALA A 90 8.68 -0.59 -4.20
C ALA A 90 8.92 -2.08 -4.52
N ILE A 91 7.90 -2.79 -5.00
CA ILE A 91 8.03 -4.18 -5.45
C ILE A 91 9.03 -4.28 -6.62
N GLN A 92 8.92 -3.40 -7.62
CA GLN A 92 9.84 -3.37 -8.76
C GLN A 92 11.29 -3.12 -8.33
N ARG A 93 11.53 -2.22 -7.37
CA ARG A 93 12.89 -2.00 -6.83
C ARG A 93 13.44 -3.24 -6.12
N CYS A 94 12.60 -3.99 -5.40
CA CYS A 94 13.02 -5.24 -4.78
C CYS A 94 13.39 -6.31 -5.82
N LEU A 95 12.59 -6.45 -6.88
CA LEU A 95 12.85 -7.39 -7.98
C LEU A 95 14.16 -7.07 -8.71
N ALA A 96 14.36 -5.81 -9.10
CA ALA A 96 15.59 -5.38 -9.76
C ALA A 96 16.85 -5.58 -8.89
N GLY A 97 16.71 -5.45 -7.56
CA GLY A 97 17.80 -5.70 -6.61
C GLY A 97 18.19 -7.18 -6.51
N LEU A 98 17.22 -8.09 -6.65
CA LEU A 98 17.49 -9.54 -6.70
C LEU A 98 18.20 -9.94 -7.99
N GLU A 99 17.74 -9.46 -9.14
CA GLU A 99 18.35 -9.74 -10.44
C GLU A 99 19.79 -9.23 -10.52
N GLY A 100 20.11 -8.13 -9.84
CA GLY A 100 21.48 -7.60 -9.75
C GLY A 100 22.42 -8.43 -8.86
N ALA A 101 21.89 -9.12 -7.84
CA ALA A 101 22.66 -9.93 -6.91
C ALA A 101 23.04 -11.31 -7.48
N ASP A 102 22.19 -11.89 -8.35
CA ASP A 102 22.45 -13.18 -9.00
C ASP A 102 23.49 -13.09 -10.14
N ASN A 103 23.86 -11.88 -10.57
CA ASN A 103 24.79 -11.62 -11.68
C ASN A 103 26.22 -11.26 -11.25
N THR A 104 26.57 -11.42 -9.96
CA THR A 104 27.91 -11.21 -9.38
C THR A 104 28.42 -12.45 -8.68
#